data_AF-E5X324-F1
#
_entry.id   AF-E5X324-F1
#
_cell.length_a   1.000
_cell.length_b   1.000
_cell.length_c   1.000
_cell.angle_alpha   90.00
_cell.angle_beta   90.00
_cell.angle_gamma   90.00
#
_symmetry.space_group_name_H-M   'P 1'
#
loop_
_entity.id
_entity.type
_entity.pdbx_description
1 polymer ?
#
loop_
_entity_poly.entity_id
_entity_poly.type
_entity_poly.pdbx_seq_one_letter_code
_entity_poly.pdbx_strand_id
1 'polypeptide(L)'
;MDKLASLWLFVRRRKYLITFVLFVVLVGFLDENSIVRRLAYYREETRLRGEIDKYRTEYEENTRRLNELAVDSGAIEQIAREKYLMKKPNEDIYVFQEDVEE
;
A
#
# COMPACT_ATOMS: atom_id res chain seq x y z
N MET A 1 52.31 25.78 6.07
CA MET A 1 52.52 24.60 5.19
C MET A 1 52.63 23.30 5.99
N ASP A 2 52.77 23.38 7.31
CA ASP A 2 53.03 22.24 8.20
C ASP A 2 51.83 21.30 8.39
N LYS A 3 50.61 21.81 8.20
CA LYS A 3 49.37 21.02 8.31
C LYS A 3 49.23 19.97 7.20
N LEU A 4 49.70 20.29 5.99
CA LEU A 4 49.68 19.33 4.87
C LEU A 4 50.76 18.25 5.07
N ALA A 5 51.93 18.62 5.59
CA ALA A 5 52.99 17.68 5.92
C ALA A 5 52.58 16.72 7.04
N SER A 6 51.91 17.21 8.08
CA SER A 6 51.40 16.36 9.17
C SER A 6 50.26 15.44 8.70
N LEU A 7 49.38 15.92 7.84
CA LEU A 7 48.33 15.10 7.20
C LEU A 7 48.94 14.01 6.32
N TRP A 8 49.97 14.34 5.54
CA TRP A 8 50.68 13.39 4.68
C TRP A 8 51.40 12.31 5.49
N LEU A 9 52.07 12.69 6.59
CA LEU A 9 52.71 11.75 7.52
C LEU A 9 51.69 10.83 8.19
N PHE A 10 50.53 11.36 8.56
CA PHE A 10 49.43 10.61 9.14
C PHE A 10 48.84 9.59 8.15
N VAL A 11 48.58 10.01 6.91
CA VAL A 11 48.10 9.14 5.83
C VAL A 11 49.13 8.06 5.52
N ARG A 12 50.42 8.39 5.43
CA ARG A 12 51.49 7.41 5.20
C ARG A 12 51.58 6.37 6.31
N ARG A 13 51.44 6.80 7.58
CA ARG A 13 51.49 5.91 8.74
C ARG A 13 50.28 4.99 8.82
N ARG A 14 49.11 5.43 8.35
CA ARG A 14 47.83 4.69 8.42
C ARG A 14 47.34 4.21 7.04
N LYS A 15 48.25 4.08 6.08
CA LYS A 15 47.94 3.77 4.67
C LYS A 15 47.02 2.56 4.50
N TYR A 16 47.30 1.47 5.23
CA TYR A 16 46.50 0.24 5.18
C TYR A 16 45.10 0.40 5.75
N LEU A 17 44.94 1.20 6.81
CA LEU A 17 43.64 1.46 7.42
C LEU A 17 42.79 2.37 6.53
N ILE A 18 43.40 3.37 5.89
CA ILE A 18 42.71 4.25 4.96
C ILE A 18 42.27 3.48 3.71
N THR A 19 43.13 2.62 3.14
CA THR A 19 42.74 1.77 2.00
C THR A 19 41.66 0.77 2.37
N PHE A 20 41.70 0.21 3.59
CA PHE A 20 40.67 -0.70 4.07
C PHE A 20 39.32 0.01 4.27
N VAL A 21 39.32 1.18 4.90
CA VAL A 21 38.09 1.99 5.07
C VAL A 21 37.56 2.41 3.71
N LEU A 22 38.42 2.84 2.79
CA LEU A 22 38.01 3.20 1.42
C LEU A 22 37.40 1.98 0.71
N PHE A 23 38.01 0.79 0.84
CA PHE A 23 37.47 -0.44 0.29
C PHE A 23 36.11 -0.82 0.88
N VAL A 24 35.95 -0.72 2.21
CA VAL A 24 34.68 -0.96 2.90
C VAL A 24 33.61 0.05 2.46
N VAL A 25 33.98 1.32 2.26
CA VAL A 25 33.04 2.34 1.77
C VAL A 25 32.67 2.08 0.32
N LEU A 26 33.63 1.70 -0.55
CA LEU A 26 33.34 1.37 -1.94
C LEU A 26 32.41 0.16 -2.07
N VAL A 27 32.73 -0.94 -1.39
CA VAL A 27 31.92 -2.17 -1.42
C VAL A 27 30.61 -2.01 -0.64
N GLY A 28 30.58 -1.21 0.43
CA GLY A 28 29.41 -1.03 1.28
C GLY A 28 28.41 0.01 0.78
N PHE A 29 28.88 1.08 0.12
CA PHE A 29 28.05 2.21 -0.34
C PHE A 29 27.97 2.37 -1.86
N LEU A 30 29.07 2.13 -2.61
CA LEU A 30 29.08 2.30 -4.07
C LEU A 30 28.62 1.04 -4.82
N ASP A 31 28.95 -0.14 -4.30
CA ASP A 31 28.51 -1.40 -4.89
C ASP A 31 26.99 -1.61 -4.70
N GLU A 32 26.35 -2.26 -5.66
CA GLU A 32 24.88 -2.36 -5.77
C GLU A 32 24.21 -3.08 -4.60
N ASN A 33 25.01 -3.72 -3.74
CA ASN A 33 24.56 -4.47 -2.57
C ASN A 33 24.46 -3.61 -1.29
N SER A 34 24.06 -2.33 -1.41
CA SER A 34 23.86 -1.50 -0.24
C SER A 34 22.77 -2.13 0.65
N ILE A 35 23.10 -2.33 1.93
CA ILE A 35 22.17 -2.80 2.97
C ILE A 35 20.90 -1.92 2.98
N VAL A 36 21.04 -0.67 2.57
CA VAL A 36 19.94 0.30 2.38
C VAL A 36 18.93 -0.17 1.34
N ARG A 37 19.36 -0.61 0.14
CA ARG A 37 18.45 -1.16 -0.88
C ARG A 37 17.84 -2.47 -0.40
N ARG A 38 18.62 -3.34 0.24
CA ARG A 38 18.11 -4.60 0.78
C ARG A 38 17.04 -4.38 1.86
N LEU A 39 17.22 -3.39 2.74
CA LEU A 39 16.20 -2.98 3.70
C LEU A 39 14.96 -2.37 3.03
N ALA A 40 15.14 -1.59 1.98
CA ALA A 40 14.03 -1.05 1.19
C ALA A 40 13.21 -2.16 0.54
N TYR A 41 13.87 -3.16 -0.08
CA TYR A 41 13.20 -4.31 -0.67
C TYR A 41 12.44 -5.17 0.35
N TYR A 42 12.97 -5.37 1.56
CA TYR A 42 12.24 -6.08 2.62
C TYR A 42 10.95 -5.36 3.05
N ARG A 43 10.95 -4.02 3.07
CA ARG A 43 9.76 -3.22 3.37
C ARG A 43 8.74 -3.25 2.22
N GLU A 44 9.23 -3.21 0.99
CA GLU A 44 8.40 -3.35 -0.21
C GLU A 44 7.68 -4.71 -0.22
N GLU A 45 8.40 -5.79 0.08
CA GLU A 45 7.85 -7.15 0.08
C GLU A 45 6.77 -7.33 1.17
N THR A 46 7.00 -6.81 2.37
CA THR A 46 6.01 -6.89 3.46
C THR A 46 4.78 -6.03 3.18
N ARG A 47 4.95 -4.86 2.56
CA ARG A 47 3.83 -4.01 2.13
C ARG A 47 2.97 -4.69 1.07
N LEU A 48 3.59 -5.24 0.03
CA LEU A 48 2.89 -5.94 -1.05
C LEU A 48 2.15 -7.18 -0.56
N ARG A 49 2.77 -7.97 0.33
CA ARG A 49 2.10 -9.13 0.95
C ARG A 49 0.91 -8.71 1.81
N GLY A 50 1.03 -7.62 2.57
CA GLY A 50 -0.06 -7.08 3.37
C GLY A 50 -1.24 -6.56 2.53
N GLU A 51 -0.95 -5.97 1.36
CA GLU A 51 -1.98 -5.60 0.39
C GLU A 51 -2.71 -6.81 -0.18
N ILE A 52 -1.98 -7.87 -0.57
CA ILE A 52 -2.56 -9.11 -1.07
C ILE A 52 -3.52 -9.74 -0.04
N ASP A 53 -3.11 -9.82 1.22
CA ASP A 53 -3.94 -10.41 2.27
C ASP A 53 -5.19 -9.56 2.57
N LYS A 54 -5.05 -8.23 2.55
CA LYS A 54 -6.21 -7.32 2.68
C LYS A 54 -7.21 -7.53 1.56
N TYR A 55 -6.76 -7.46 0.30
CA TYR A 55 -7.65 -7.60 -0.86
C TYR A 55 -8.30 -8.98 -0.92
N ARG A 56 -7.60 -10.04 -0.50
CA ARG A 56 -8.17 -11.38 -0.41
C ARG A 56 -9.28 -11.46 0.63
N THR A 57 -9.06 -10.88 1.82
CA THR A 57 -10.05 -10.87 2.90
C THR A 57 -11.29 -10.08 2.48
N GLU A 58 -11.09 -8.91 1.87
CA GLU A 58 -12.16 -8.06 1.36
C GLU A 58 -12.93 -8.72 0.21
N TYR A 59 -12.26 -9.49 -0.65
CA TYR A 59 -12.91 -10.25 -1.72
C TYR A 59 -13.78 -11.38 -1.19
N GLU A 60 -13.30 -12.14 -0.21
CA GLU A 60 -14.08 -13.22 0.42
C GLU A 60 -15.30 -12.66 1.16
N GLU A 61 -15.13 -11.54 1.88
CA GLU A 61 -16.23 -10.89 2.58
C GLU A 61 -17.27 -10.31 1.60
N ASN A 62 -16.84 -9.62 0.54
CA ASN A 62 -17.74 -9.09 -0.48
C ASN A 62 -18.43 -10.20 -1.27
N THR A 63 -17.76 -11.32 -1.54
CA THR A 63 -18.36 -12.47 -2.23
C THR A 63 -19.42 -13.16 -1.35
N ARG A 64 -19.21 -13.22 -0.03
CA ARG A 64 -20.25 -13.67 0.91
C ARG A 64 -21.45 -12.72 0.92
N ARG A 65 -21.21 -11.42 1.07
CA ARG A 65 -22.28 -10.40 1.03
C ARG A 65 -23.03 -10.41 -0.30
N LEU A 66 -22.34 -10.56 -1.43
CA LEU A 66 -22.96 -10.67 -2.75
C LEU A 66 -23.78 -11.95 -2.88
N ASN A 67 -23.32 -13.09 -2.36
CA ASN A 67 -24.11 -14.31 -2.35
C ASN A 67 -25.31 -14.19 -1.42
N GLU A 68 -25.19 -13.58 -0.25
CA GLU A 68 -26.32 -13.31 0.65
C GLU A 68 -27.37 -12.41 -0.03
N LEU A 69 -26.93 -11.35 -0.72
CA LEU A 69 -27.81 -10.47 -1.50
C LEU A 69 -28.40 -11.16 -2.72
N ALA A 70 -27.65 -12.04 -3.40
CA ALA A 70 -28.09 -12.74 -4.61
C ALA A 70 -29.03 -13.91 -4.31
N VAL A 71 -28.86 -14.57 -3.16
CA VAL A 71 -29.73 -15.66 -2.71
C VAL A 71 -31.07 -15.12 -2.22
N ASP A 72 -31.09 -13.90 -1.67
CA ASP A 72 -32.32 -13.24 -1.21
C ASP A 72 -32.79 -12.19 -2.23
N SER A 73 -33.50 -12.63 -3.28
CA SER A 73 -34.02 -11.77 -4.35
C SER A 73 -34.86 -10.60 -3.84
N GLY A 74 -35.46 -10.74 -2.65
CA GLY A 74 -36.20 -9.69 -1.97
C GLY A 74 -35.32 -8.53 -1.49
N ALA A 75 -34.09 -8.79 -1.04
CA ALA A 75 -33.18 -7.75 -0.55
C ALA A 75 -32.66 -6.86 -1.69
N ILE A 76 -32.38 -7.43 -2.86
CA ILE A 76 -32.03 -6.66 -4.06
C ILE A 76 -33.20 -5.81 -4.55
N GLU A 77 -34.43 -6.37 -4.54
CA GLU A 77 -35.63 -5.62 -4.91
C GLU A 77 -35.89 -4.45 -3.96
N GLN A 78 -35.67 -4.63 -2.66
CA GLN A 78 -35.81 -3.57 -1.66
C GLN A 78 -34.78 -2.45 -1.87
N ILE A 79 -33.50 -2.76 -2.06
CA ILE A 79 -32.46 -1.75 -2.34
C ILE A 79 -32.75 -1.00 -3.64
N ALA A 80 -33.18 -1.70 -4.69
CA ALA A 80 -33.52 -1.08 -5.96
C ALA A 80 -34.73 -0.13 -5.85
N ARG A 81 -35.74 -0.49 -5.03
CA ARG A 81 -36.94 0.31 -4.80
C ARG A 81 -36.70 1.50 -3.87
N GLU A 82 -35.99 1.32 -2.75
CA GLU A 82 -35.79 2.38 -1.74
C GLU A 82 -34.71 3.38 -2.15
N LYS A 83 -33.55 2.89 -2.64
CA LYS A 83 -32.40 3.76 -2.91
C LYS A 83 -32.40 4.34 -4.31
N TYR A 84 -32.93 3.58 -5.28
CA TYR A 84 -32.87 3.93 -6.70
C TYR A 84 -34.26 4.15 -7.33
N LEU A 85 -35.36 4.00 -6.57
CA LEU A 85 -36.75 4.21 -7.02
C LEU A 85 -37.08 3.45 -8.31
N MET A 86 -36.48 2.27 -8.48
CA MET A 86 -36.64 1.45 -9.69
C MET A 86 -38.04 0.83 -9.74
N LYS A 87 -38.64 0.81 -10.94
CA LYS A 87 -39.98 0.26 -11.19
C LYS A 87 -39.96 -0.80 -12.28
N LYS A 88 -40.84 -1.79 -12.19
CA LYS A 88 -41.09 -2.72 -13.31
C LYS A 88 -41.93 -2.01 -14.39
N PRO A 89 -41.83 -2.41 -15.68
CA PRO A 89 -42.57 -1.75 -16.76
C PRO A 89 -44.09 -1.78 -16.63
N ASN A 90 -44.63 -2.71 -15.83
CA ASN A 90 -46.05 -2.97 -15.67
C ASN A 90 -46.57 -2.60 -14.27
N GLU A 91 -45.88 -1.69 -13.57
CA GLU A 91 -46.16 -1.34 -12.18
C GLU A 91 -46.38 0.16 -12.00
N ASP A 92 -47.50 0.51 -11.39
CA ASP A 92 -47.85 1.90 -11.04
C ASP A 92 -47.34 2.21 -9.63
N ILE A 93 -46.45 3.20 -9.52
CA ILE A 93 -45.87 3.65 -8.23
C ILE A 93 -46.68 4.83 -7.71
N TYR A 94 -47.16 4.71 -6.47
CA TYR A 94 -47.78 5.81 -5.72
C TYR A 94 -46.79 6.32 -4.68
N VAL A 95 -46.35 7.57 -4.83
CA VAL A 95 -45.52 8.27 -3.83
C VAL A 95 -46.44 9.19 -3.05
N PHE A 96 -46.65 8.89 -1.77
CA PHE A 96 -47.35 9.79 -0.86
C PHE A 96 -46.36 10.86 -0.42
N GLN A 97 -46.60 12.11 -0.83
CA GLN A 97 -45.97 13.25 -0.17
C GLN A 97 -46.78 13.48 1.10
N GLU A 98 -46.13 13.38 2.26
CA GLU A 98 -46.69 14.00 3.46
C GLU A 98 -46.70 15.49 3.16
N ASP A 99 -47.89 16.03 2.97
CA ASP A 99 -48.12 17.46 2.83
C ASP A 99 -47.44 18.14 4.03
N VAL A 100 -46.31 18.78 3.76
CA VAL A 100 -45.74 19.76 4.68
C VAL A 100 -46.77 20.89 4.69
N GLU A 101 -47.65 20.87 5.70
CA GLU A 101 -48.57 21.96 5.98
C GLU A 101 -47.80 23.29 5.95
N GLU A 102 -48.30 24.23 5.15
CA GLU A 102 -47.81 25.62 5.02
C GLU A 102 -47.72 26.36 6.36
#